data_AF-A0A9W8HPF7-F1
#
_entry.id   AF-A0A9W8HPF7-F1
#
_cell.length_a   1.000
_cell.length_b   1.000
_cell.length_c   1.000
_cell.angle_alpha   90.00
_cell.angle_beta   90.00
_cell.angle_gamma   90.00
#
_symmetry.space_group_name_H-M   'P 1'
#
loop_
_entity.id
_entity.type
_entity.pdbx_description
1 polymer ?
#
loop_
_entity_poly.entity_id
_entity_poly.type
_entity_poly.pdbx_seq_one_letter_code
_entity_poly.pdbx_strand_id
1 'polypeptide(L)'
;MTILNPRTGQCFIKVIHSSVWAGQKRLGQLAKWKTAEETVALVRSLPVEEQPNQLIVSRKGMLDPLEVTMLDFPNITIRGSEMQLPLQALLRIEKIGDMILKATEPKMSLWSCYDNWLATVSPYTAFSRLVLILRALHINAERAKIVLRPDKNTVTEPHHLWPSLTDEQWIKVENQLKDLILADYGKKNNVNVASLTASEIRDVILGMEIQAPSQQRQQIAEIEKQAREQSQLTAVTTKTQNVHGDEIVVTTTSNYESQAFASKTEWRLRAIAAQNLPLRTKHLYVNADDISDTAYTYVLPKNLLKRFIAIADSRTQVAGYLYGMSPEGNDQVKEIRAVVMVPQWATHLQVHLPDQMPTHEYLRDLEPLGWMHTMPSELSHLSPQDVTIHSQILARTADKPKVRWDGEKTIVMTCAFTPGSCSLTAYKLTPAGFEWGRENKDMASPAPEGFTPACFERVQMLLSDRFMGFFMVPDDNGLWNYNFMGPAHRADMSYDLQLDVPRAFYDEMHRPSHFMNFASMETSAADEVDLEDEFA
;
A
#
# COMPACT_ATOMS: atom_id res chain seq x y z
N MET A 1 -19.80 -0.99 -16.77
CA MET A 1 -20.85 -2.00 -16.51
C MET A 1 -20.21 -3.37 -16.57
N THR A 2 -20.65 -4.30 -15.71
CA THR A 2 -20.13 -5.67 -15.65
C THR A 2 -21.29 -6.65 -15.60
N ILE A 3 -21.29 -7.65 -16.49
CA ILE A 3 -22.27 -8.75 -16.52
C ILE A 3 -21.46 -10.04 -16.47
N LEU A 4 -21.80 -10.95 -15.57
CA LEU A 4 -21.09 -12.22 -15.37
C LEU A 4 -22.09 -13.38 -15.49
N ASN A 5 -21.76 -14.37 -16.32
CA ASN A 5 -22.41 -15.66 -16.31
C ASN A 5 -21.68 -16.58 -15.31
N PRO A 6 -22.25 -16.88 -14.12
CA PRO A 6 -21.56 -17.64 -13.10
C PRO A 6 -21.37 -19.12 -13.47
N ARG A 7 -22.08 -19.64 -14.48
CA ARG A 7 -21.94 -21.03 -14.94
C ARG A 7 -20.72 -21.20 -15.85
N THR A 8 -20.51 -20.26 -16.77
CA THR A 8 -19.44 -20.36 -17.79
C THR A 8 -18.22 -19.53 -17.44
N GLY A 9 -18.34 -18.56 -16.54
CA GLY A 9 -17.30 -17.58 -16.23
C GLY A 9 -17.23 -16.44 -17.25
N GLN A 10 -18.05 -16.45 -18.31
CA GLN A 10 -18.07 -15.37 -19.28
C GLN A 10 -18.46 -14.05 -18.62
N CYS A 11 -17.64 -13.03 -18.82
CA CYS A 11 -17.82 -11.71 -18.24
C CYS A 11 -17.77 -10.65 -19.32
N PHE A 12 -18.88 -9.92 -19.48
CA PHE A 12 -18.98 -8.78 -20.36
C PHE A 12 -18.67 -7.52 -19.57
N ILE A 13 -17.63 -6.80 -19.99
CA ILE A 13 -17.23 -5.53 -19.41
C ILE A 13 -17.41 -4.45 -20.47
N LYS A 14 -18.39 -3.58 -20.23
CA LYS A 14 -18.64 -2.39 -21.05
C LYS A 14 -18.02 -1.17 -20.39
N VAL A 15 -17.10 -0.54 -21.11
CA VAL A 15 -16.56 0.77 -20.77
C VAL A 15 -17.56 1.84 -21.20
N ILE A 16 -17.95 2.69 -20.25
CA ILE A 16 -18.79 3.86 -20.52
C ILE A 16 -17.85 5.08 -20.49
N HIS A 17 -17.52 5.59 -21.67
CA HIS A 17 -16.56 6.68 -21.83
C HIS A 17 -17.09 8.01 -21.25
N SER A 18 -16.17 8.91 -20.90
CA SER A 18 -16.49 10.20 -20.27
C SER A 18 -17.44 11.07 -21.09
N SER A 19 -17.40 10.93 -22.43
CA SER A 19 -18.28 11.64 -23.37
C SER A 19 -19.76 11.38 -23.13
N VAL A 20 -20.15 10.23 -22.58
CA VAL A 20 -21.56 9.89 -22.28
C VAL A 20 -22.12 10.78 -21.16
N TRP A 21 -21.26 11.30 -20.30
CA TRP A 21 -21.66 12.12 -19.15
C TRP A 21 -21.62 13.62 -19.45
N ALA A 22 -21.05 14.02 -20.58
CA ALA A 22 -20.86 15.42 -20.94
C ALA A 22 -22.21 16.14 -21.10
N GLY A 23 -22.38 17.28 -20.42
CA GLY A 23 -23.60 18.09 -20.47
C GLY A 23 -24.81 17.51 -19.72
N GLN A 24 -24.64 16.38 -19.01
CA GLN A 24 -25.74 15.72 -18.30
C GLN A 24 -25.83 16.14 -16.83
N LYS A 25 -27.05 16.19 -16.29
CA LYS A 25 -27.32 16.42 -14.85
C LYS A 25 -27.82 15.13 -14.20
N ARG A 26 -27.71 15.03 -12.86
CA ARG A 26 -28.16 13.86 -12.07
C ARG A 26 -27.50 12.53 -12.50
N LEU A 27 -26.16 12.56 -12.62
CA LEU A 27 -25.35 11.44 -13.12
C LEU A 27 -25.61 10.11 -12.41
N GLY A 28 -25.93 10.12 -11.10
CA GLY A 28 -26.23 8.89 -10.35
C GLY A 28 -27.49 8.16 -10.85
N GLN A 29 -28.52 8.89 -11.26
CA GLN A 29 -29.72 8.28 -11.86
C GLN A 29 -29.42 7.87 -13.30
N LEU A 30 -28.78 8.75 -14.09
CA LEU A 30 -28.40 8.46 -15.47
C LEU A 30 -27.55 7.20 -15.59
N ALA A 31 -26.60 6.99 -14.67
CA ALA A 31 -25.75 5.81 -14.67
C ALA A 31 -26.54 4.50 -14.57
N LYS A 32 -27.63 4.47 -13.79
CA LYS A 32 -28.50 3.30 -13.66
C LYS A 32 -29.25 3.01 -14.96
N TRP A 33 -29.88 4.04 -15.53
CA TRP A 33 -30.60 3.92 -16.80
C TRP A 33 -29.69 3.55 -17.95
N LYS A 34 -28.51 4.16 -18.04
CA LYS A 34 -27.53 3.82 -19.07
C LYS A 34 -27.01 2.40 -18.90
N THR A 35 -26.81 1.94 -17.67
CA THR A 35 -26.45 0.54 -17.41
C THR A 35 -27.57 -0.42 -17.87
N ALA A 36 -28.84 -0.08 -17.61
CA ALA A 36 -29.97 -0.88 -18.04
C ALA A 36 -30.07 -0.92 -19.58
N GLU A 37 -29.96 0.22 -20.25
CA GLU A 37 -29.95 0.33 -21.71
C GLU A 37 -28.86 -0.54 -22.36
N GLU A 38 -27.62 -0.45 -21.86
CA GLU A 38 -26.50 -1.27 -22.38
C GLU A 38 -26.69 -2.76 -22.08
N THR A 39 -27.37 -3.11 -20.97
CA THR A 39 -27.73 -4.50 -20.66
C THR A 39 -28.75 -5.03 -21.67
N VAL A 40 -29.79 -4.25 -21.99
CA VAL A 40 -30.80 -4.59 -23.02
C VAL A 40 -30.15 -4.73 -24.39
N ALA A 41 -29.26 -3.80 -24.75
CA ALA A 41 -28.53 -3.85 -26.02
C ALA A 41 -27.69 -5.12 -26.13
N LEU A 42 -27.04 -5.55 -25.05
CA LEU A 42 -26.32 -6.82 -25.02
C LEU A 42 -27.27 -8.00 -25.20
N VAL A 43 -28.38 -8.07 -24.46
CA VAL A 43 -29.36 -9.17 -24.59
C VAL A 43 -29.92 -9.26 -26.01
N ARG A 44 -30.24 -8.11 -26.64
CA ARG A 44 -30.67 -8.07 -28.06
C ARG A 44 -29.61 -8.57 -29.04
N SER A 45 -28.33 -8.41 -28.71
CA SER A 45 -27.23 -8.86 -29.57
C SER A 45 -26.97 -10.37 -29.50
N LEU A 46 -27.48 -11.05 -28.47
CA LEU A 46 -27.33 -12.49 -28.30
C LEU A 46 -28.41 -13.25 -29.09
N PRO A 47 -28.06 -14.39 -29.72
CA PRO A 47 -29.04 -15.35 -30.23
C PRO A 47 -30.05 -15.75 -29.15
N VAL A 48 -31.29 -16.08 -29.53
CA VAL A 48 -32.37 -16.40 -28.58
C VAL A 48 -31.99 -17.56 -27.66
N GLU A 49 -31.18 -18.50 -28.15
CA GLU A 49 -30.67 -19.66 -27.41
C GLU A 49 -29.64 -19.28 -26.32
N GLU A 50 -28.96 -18.14 -26.48
CA GLU A 50 -27.95 -17.63 -25.54
C GLU A 50 -28.51 -16.56 -24.59
N GLN A 51 -29.74 -16.10 -24.82
CA GLN A 51 -30.39 -15.12 -23.95
C GLN A 51 -30.61 -15.68 -22.54
N PRO A 52 -30.39 -14.89 -21.49
CA PRO A 52 -30.50 -15.36 -20.12
C PRO A 52 -31.96 -15.51 -19.71
N ASN A 53 -32.31 -16.62 -19.06
CA ASN A 53 -33.64 -16.79 -18.44
C ASN A 53 -33.83 -15.88 -17.21
N GLN A 54 -32.74 -15.52 -16.53
CA GLN A 54 -32.76 -14.72 -15.31
C GLN A 54 -31.62 -13.70 -15.29
N LEU A 55 -31.94 -12.47 -14.91
CA LEU A 55 -30.98 -11.41 -14.63
C LEU A 55 -30.99 -11.10 -13.13
N ILE A 56 -29.84 -11.26 -12.49
CA ILE A 56 -29.67 -10.99 -11.06
C ILE A 56 -28.91 -9.68 -10.89
N VAL A 57 -29.51 -8.70 -10.22
CA VAL A 57 -28.86 -7.42 -9.91
C VAL A 57 -28.25 -7.42 -8.51
N SER A 58 -27.02 -6.92 -8.41
CA SER A 58 -26.32 -6.77 -7.13
C SER A 58 -26.80 -5.58 -6.30
N ARG A 59 -27.47 -4.59 -6.92
CA ARG A 59 -27.98 -3.39 -6.25
C ARG A 59 -29.47 -3.24 -6.52
N LYS A 60 -30.28 -3.12 -5.46
CA LYS A 60 -31.74 -2.97 -5.55
C LYS A 60 -32.18 -1.82 -6.46
N GLY A 61 -31.43 -0.71 -6.47
CA GLY A 61 -31.73 0.44 -7.33
C GLY A 61 -31.56 0.23 -8.85
N MET A 62 -31.18 -0.99 -9.29
CA MET A 62 -31.15 -1.39 -10.71
C MET A 62 -32.40 -2.17 -11.15
N LEU A 63 -33.29 -2.55 -10.22
CA LEU A 63 -34.51 -3.29 -10.54
C LEU A 63 -35.41 -2.48 -11.46
N ASP A 64 -35.89 -1.31 -11.01
CA ASP A 64 -36.84 -0.50 -11.80
C ASP A 64 -36.30 -0.13 -13.19
N PRO A 65 -35.04 0.35 -13.35
CA PRO A 65 -34.52 0.66 -14.68
C PRO A 65 -34.47 -0.56 -15.62
N LEU A 66 -34.14 -1.75 -15.12
CA LEU A 66 -34.13 -2.96 -15.93
C LEU A 66 -35.54 -3.45 -16.25
N GLU A 67 -36.46 -3.42 -15.29
CA GLU A 67 -37.86 -3.82 -15.51
C GLU A 67 -38.52 -2.96 -16.59
N VAL A 68 -38.29 -1.65 -16.57
CA VAL A 68 -38.83 -0.73 -17.58
C VAL A 68 -38.18 -0.92 -18.95
N THR A 69 -36.88 -1.22 -19.01
CA THR A 69 -36.15 -1.31 -20.29
C THR A 69 -36.17 -2.70 -20.93
N MET A 70 -36.49 -3.75 -20.16
CA MET A 70 -36.58 -5.15 -20.62
C MET A 70 -38.01 -5.59 -20.97
N LEU A 71 -38.96 -4.66 -21.15
CA LEU A 71 -40.36 -4.99 -21.48
C LEU A 71 -40.52 -5.85 -22.75
N ASP A 72 -39.59 -5.70 -23.71
CA ASP A 72 -39.55 -6.50 -24.94
C ASP A 72 -39.13 -7.97 -24.70
N PHE A 73 -38.70 -8.32 -23.48
CA PHE A 73 -38.19 -9.64 -23.10
C PHE A 73 -39.01 -10.25 -21.94
N PRO A 74 -40.29 -10.58 -22.15
CA PRO A 74 -41.20 -11.01 -21.07
C PRO A 74 -40.79 -12.32 -20.39
N ASN A 75 -39.96 -13.14 -21.04
CA ASN A 75 -39.49 -14.42 -20.51
C ASN A 75 -38.27 -14.29 -19.58
N ILE A 76 -37.64 -13.11 -19.51
CA ILE A 76 -36.45 -12.88 -18.69
C ILE A 76 -36.89 -12.38 -17.32
N THR A 77 -36.65 -13.16 -16.28
CA THR A 77 -36.98 -12.75 -14.90
C THR A 77 -35.88 -11.88 -14.31
N ILE A 78 -36.22 -10.70 -13.80
CA ILE A 78 -35.28 -9.82 -13.10
C ILE A 78 -35.40 -10.06 -11.58
N ARG A 79 -34.28 -10.27 -10.89
CA ARG A 79 -34.24 -10.53 -9.44
C ARG A 79 -33.16 -9.72 -8.74
N GLY A 80 -33.46 -9.26 -7.53
CA GLY A 80 -32.47 -8.66 -6.64
C GLY A 80 -31.67 -9.72 -5.89
N SER A 81 -30.38 -9.49 -5.68
CA SER A 81 -29.56 -10.30 -4.78
C SER A 81 -29.48 -9.68 -3.39
N GLU A 82 -29.58 -10.51 -2.36
CA GLU A 82 -29.21 -10.14 -0.99
C GLU A 82 -27.68 -10.24 -0.76
N MET A 83 -26.97 -10.96 -1.64
CA MET A 83 -25.52 -11.08 -1.58
C MET A 83 -24.85 -9.84 -2.16
N GLN A 84 -23.97 -9.21 -1.37
CA GLN A 84 -23.18 -8.08 -1.83
C GLN A 84 -21.88 -8.54 -2.49
N LEU A 85 -22.00 -9.14 -3.69
CA LEU A 85 -20.83 -9.62 -4.42
C LEU A 85 -19.91 -8.47 -4.85
N PRO A 86 -18.58 -8.57 -4.63
CA PRO A 86 -17.66 -7.47 -4.85
C PRO A 86 -17.17 -7.43 -6.31
N LEU A 87 -18.08 -7.47 -7.29
CA LEU A 87 -17.72 -7.51 -8.72
C LEU A 87 -16.91 -6.28 -9.17
N GLN A 88 -17.06 -5.15 -8.47
CA GLN A 88 -16.22 -3.96 -8.67
C GLN A 88 -14.72 -4.22 -8.44
N ALA A 89 -14.35 -5.26 -7.70
CA ALA A 89 -12.96 -5.63 -7.47
C ALA A 89 -12.27 -6.15 -8.75
N LEU A 90 -13.02 -6.55 -9.79
CA LEU A 90 -12.46 -6.86 -11.11
C LEU A 90 -11.67 -5.68 -11.69
N LEU A 91 -12.05 -4.44 -11.35
CA LEU A 91 -11.34 -3.23 -11.76
C LEU A 91 -9.93 -3.11 -11.13
N ARG A 92 -9.64 -3.88 -10.08
CA ARG A 92 -8.33 -3.90 -9.41
C ARG A 92 -7.34 -4.86 -10.10
N ILE A 93 -7.81 -5.64 -11.08
CA ILE A 93 -6.98 -6.48 -11.94
C ILE A 93 -6.38 -5.59 -13.03
N GLU A 94 -5.04 -5.60 -13.15
CA GLU A 94 -4.30 -4.69 -14.03
C GLU A 94 -4.77 -4.74 -15.49
N LYS A 95 -4.96 -5.93 -16.07
CA LYS A 95 -5.43 -6.08 -17.46
C LYS A 95 -6.76 -5.37 -17.70
N ILE A 96 -7.71 -5.52 -16.78
CA ILE A 96 -9.05 -4.90 -16.88
C ILE A 96 -8.96 -3.40 -16.57
N GLY A 97 -8.23 -3.01 -15.52
CA GLY A 97 -8.04 -1.63 -15.11
C GLY A 97 -7.38 -0.79 -16.22
N ASP A 98 -6.30 -1.29 -16.80
CA ASP A 98 -5.58 -0.63 -17.89
C ASP A 98 -6.42 -0.51 -19.16
N MET A 99 -7.17 -1.56 -19.52
CA MET A 99 -8.09 -1.51 -20.66
C MET A 99 -9.12 -0.39 -20.48
N ILE A 100 -9.68 -0.24 -19.27
CA ILE A 100 -10.68 0.79 -18.98
C ILE A 100 -10.05 2.19 -19.02
N LEU A 101 -8.85 2.36 -18.45
CA LEU A 101 -8.16 3.64 -18.39
C LEU A 101 -7.67 4.12 -19.76
N LYS A 102 -7.28 3.20 -20.65
CA LYS A 102 -6.80 3.50 -22.01
C LYS A 102 -7.92 3.65 -23.04
N ALA A 103 -9.17 3.37 -22.68
CA ALA A 103 -10.29 3.44 -23.61
C ALA A 103 -10.60 4.88 -24.02
N THR A 104 -10.55 5.17 -25.32
CA THR A 104 -10.88 6.48 -25.91
C THR A 104 -12.36 6.59 -26.33
N GLU A 105 -13.09 5.47 -26.32
CA GLU A 105 -14.49 5.38 -26.74
C GLU A 105 -15.25 4.29 -25.98
N PRO A 106 -16.60 4.31 -25.97
CA PRO A 106 -17.40 3.25 -25.33
C PRO A 106 -17.20 1.88 -25.98
N LYS A 107 -16.52 0.96 -25.30
CA LYS A 107 -16.17 -0.37 -25.84
C LYS A 107 -16.72 -1.50 -24.99
N MET A 108 -17.29 -2.53 -25.64
CA MET A 108 -17.63 -3.80 -24.99
C MET A 108 -16.47 -4.77 -25.14
N SER A 109 -16.14 -5.48 -24.06
CA SER A 109 -15.11 -6.52 -24.05
C SER A 109 -15.65 -7.78 -23.39
N LEU A 110 -15.28 -8.93 -23.93
CA LEU A 110 -15.62 -10.25 -23.38
C LEU A 110 -14.37 -10.85 -22.73
N TRP A 111 -14.54 -11.35 -21.51
CA TRP A 111 -13.50 -11.98 -20.71
C TRP A 111 -13.98 -13.34 -20.18
N SER A 112 -13.05 -14.24 -19.87
CA SER A 112 -13.34 -15.41 -19.04
C SER A 112 -12.84 -15.15 -17.63
N CYS A 113 -13.73 -15.01 -16.66
CA CYS A 113 -13.37 -14.85 -15.25
C CYS A 113 -12.86 -16.13 -14.61
N TYR A 114 -12.98 -17.28 -15.28
CA TYR A 114 -12.50 -18.57 -14.79
C TYR A 114 -11.24 -19.05 -15.51
N ASP A 115 -10.76 -18.32 -16.52
CA ASP A 115 -9.70 -18.78 -17.41
C ASP A 115 -9.96 -20.22 -17.89
N ASN A 116 -9.16 -21.17 -17.43
CA ASN A 116 -9.25 -22.60 -17.72
C ASN A 116 -9.75 -23.47 -16.54
N TRP A 117 -10.19 -22.89 -15.42
CA TRP A 117 -10.56 -23.65 -14.21
C TRP A 117 -11.65 -24.70 -14.44
N LEU A 118 -12.57 -24.47 -15.39
CA LEU A 118 -13.64 -25.42 -15.70
C LEU A 118 -13.13 -26.75 -16.27
N ALA A 119 -11.85 -26.85 -16.63
CA ALA A 119 -11.21 -28.11 -17.01
C ALA A 119 -10.98 -29.05 -15.82
N THR A 120 -10.73 -28.51 -14.61
CA THR A 120 -10.40 -29.32 -13.41
C THR A 120 -11.45 -29.21 -12.31
N VAL A 121 -12.23 -28.13 -12.25
CA VAL A 121 -13.23 -27.90 -11.19
C VAL A 121 -14.61 -27.58 -11.74
N SER A 122 -15.64 -27.86 -10.93
CA SER A 122 -17.03 -27.57 -11.27
C SER A 122 -17.30 -26.05 -11.37
N PRO A 123 -18.34 -25.62 -12.12
CA PRO A 123 -18.78 -24.22 -12.14
C PRO A 123 -19.06 -23.64 -10.75
N TYR A 124 -19.61 -24.46 -9.83
CA TYR A 124 -19.86 -24.05 -8.46
C TYR A 124 -18.55 -23.70 -7.74
N THR A 125 -17.56 -24.60 -7.81
CA THR A 125 -16.23 -24.38 -7.20
C THR A 125 -15.51 -23.20 -7.83
N ALA A 126 -15.55 -23.06 -9.16
CA ALA A 126 -14.97 -21.93 -9.88
C ALA A 126 -15.60 -20.60 -9.47
N PHE A 127 -16.93 -20.56 -9.32
CA PHE A 127 -17.62 -19.36 -8.82
C PHE A 127 -17.24 -19.04 -7.38
N SER A 128 -17.19 -20.03 -6.49
CA SER A 128 -16.75 -19.84 -5.11
C SER A 128 -15.31 -19.30 -5.03
N ARG A 129 -14.39 -19.86 -5.83
CA ARG A 129 -13.01 -19.37 -5.96
C ARG A 129 -12.99 -17.92 -6.42
N LEU A 130 -13.73 -17.58 -7.47
CA LEU A 130 -13.82 -16.21 -7.98
C LEU A 130 -14.32 -15.23 -6.91
N VAL A 131 -15.41 -15.56 -6.22
CA VAL A 131 -15.98 -14.69 -5.17
C VAL A 131 -14.98 -14.49 -4.04
N LEU A 132 -14.28 -15.54 -3.63
CA LEU A 132 -13.25 -15.48 -2.59
C LEU A 132 -12.11 -14.53 -3.00
N ILE A 133 -11.59 -14.67 -4.22
CA ILE A 133 -10.54 -13.80 -4.75
C ILE A 133 -11.01 -12.36 -4.82
N LEU A 134 -12.20 -12.10 -5.39
CA LEU A 134 -12.74 -10.75 -5.52
C LEU A 134 -13.00 -10.11 -4.15
N ARG A 135 -13.45 -10.89 -3.15
CA ARG A 135 -13.64 -10.38 -1.79
C ARG A 135 -12.31 -10.01 -1.13
N ALA A 136 -11.31 -10.87 -1.24
CA ALA A 136 -9.97 -10.58 -0.73
C ALA A 136 -9.37 -9.34 -1.41
N LEU A 137 -9.48 -9.24 -2.75
CA LEU A 137 -9.05 -8.08 -3.51
C LEU A 137 -9.81 -6.80 -3.12
N HIS A 138 -11.09 -6.90 -2.77
CA HIS A 138 -11.90 -5.77 -2.31
C HIS A 138 -11.45 -5.25 -0.94
N ILE A 139 -11.11 -6.16 -0.02
CA ILE A 139 -10.67 -5.84 1.34
C ILE A 139 -9.23 -5.30 1.34
N ASN A 140 -8.28 -6.06 0.79
CA ASN A 140 -6.88 -5.69 0.73
C ASN A 140 -6.25 -6.17 -0.57
N ALA A 141 -6.25 -5.29 -1.57
CA ALA A 141 -5.77 -5.61 -2.91
C ALA A 141 -4.30 -6.02 -2.92
N GLU A 142 -3.44 -5.30 -2.20
CA GLU A 142 -2.00 -5.55 -2.15
C GLU A 142 -1.70 -6.94 -1.58
N ARG A 143 -2.26 -7.25 -0.41
CA ARG A 143 -2.01 -8.55 0.25
C ARG A 143 -2.64 -9.70 -0.53
N ALA A 144 -3.82 -9.51 -1.11
CA ALA A 144 -4.44 -10.53 -1.97
C ALA A 144 -3.62 -10.80 -3.23
N LYS A 145 -3.04 -9.76 -3.87
CA LYS A 145 -2.14 -9.92 -5.03
C LYS A 145 -0.87 -10.70 -4.67
N ILE A 146 -0.31 -10.48 -3.47
CA ILE A 146 0.84 -11.25 -2.97
C ILE A 146 0.44 -12.72 -2.78
N VAL A 147 -0.70 -12.99 -2.13
CA VAL A 147 -1.20 -14.35 -1.89
C VAL A 147 -1.46 -15.10 -3.19
N LEU A 148 -1.96 -14.42 -4.23
CA LEU A 148 -2.21 -15.02 -5.54
C LEU A 148 -0.92 -15.43 -6.28
N ARG A 149 0.25 -14.94 -5.88
CA ARG A 149 1.55 -15.24 -6.50
C ARG A 149 2.49 -15.89 -5.46
N PRO A 150 2.29 -17.18 -5.12
CA PRO A 150 3.03 -17.85 -4.05
C PRO A 150 4.51 -18.08 -4.35
N ASP A 151 4.92 -18.07 -5.63
CA ASP A 151 6.32 -18.24 -6.05
C ASP A 151 6.68 -17.23 -7.15
N LYS A 152 7.96 -16.90 -7.27
CA LYS A 152 8.52 -16.07 -8.35
C LYS A 152 8.28 -16.69 -9.73
N ASN A 153 8.23 -18.02 -9.81
CA ASN A 153 7.96 -18.73 -11.06
C ASN A 153 6.47 -18.73 -11.44
N THR A 154 5.60 -18.18 -10.59
CA THR A 154 4.16 -18.08 -10.88
C THR A 154 3.92 -17.07 -12.00
N VAL A 155 3.65 -17.61 -13.19
CA VAL A 155 3.30 -16.85 -14.40
C VAL A 155 1.78 -16.72 -14.55
N THR A 156 1.37 -15.67 -15.26
CA THR A 156 -0.02 -15.49 -15.71
C THR A 156 0.01 -15.47 -17.23
N GLU A 157 -0.71 -16.38 -17.87
CA GLU A 157 -0.76 -16.43 -19.33
C GLU A 157 -1.27 -15.10 -19.92
N PRO A 158 -0.84 -14.72 -21.14
CA PRO A 158 -1.25 -13.46 -21.77
C PRO A 158 -2.76 -13.28 -21.88
N HIS A 159 -3.52 -14.36 -22.08
CA HIS A 159 -4.98 -14.35 -22.21
C HIS A 159 -5.73 -14.70 -20.91
N HIS A 160 -5.02 -15.03 -19.82
CA HIS A 160 -5.62 -15.34 -18.52
C HIS A 160 -5.69 -14.12 -17.60
N LEU A 161 -6.69 -14.08 -16.73
CA LEU A 161 -6.80 -13.08 -15.66
C LEU A 161 -6.03 -13.47 -14.42
N TRP A 162 -5.94 -14.77 -14.13
CA TRP A 162 -5.39 -15.31 -12.90
C TRP A 162 -4.07 -16.05 -13.14
N PRO A 163 -3.21 -16.14 -12.12
CA PRO A 163 -1.99 -16.92 -12.22
C PRO A 163 -2.25 -18.40 -12.52
N SER A 164 -1.39 -19.01 -13.33
CA SER A 164 -1.45 -20.44 -13.65
C SER A 164 -0.95 -21.25 -12.46
N LEU A 165 -1.89 -21.82 -11.69
CA LEU A 165 -1.61 -22.62 -10.50
C LEU A 165 -2.17 -24.04 -10.65
N THR A 166 -1.48 -24.99 -10.03
CA THR A 166 -1.99 -26.36 -9.82
C THR A 166 -3.15 -26.39 -8.82
N ASP A 167 -3.96 -27.45 -8.83
CA ASP A 167 -5.08 -27.58 -7.89
C ASP A 167 -4.63 -27.58 -6.42
N GLU A 168 -3.47 -28.19 -6.11
CA GLU A 168 -2.89 -28.15 -4.76
C GLU A 168 -2.46 -26.75 -4.32
N GLN A 169 -1.87 -25.97 -5.25
CA GLN A 169 -1.52 -24.58 -4.99
C GLN A 169 -2.78 -23.73 -4.79
N TRP A 170 -3.84 -23.95 -5.59
CA TRP A 170 -5.12 -23.27 -5.41
C TRP A 170 -5.70 -23.51 -4.02
N ILE A 171 -5.66 -24.72 -3.48
CA ILE A 171 -6.14 -25.00 -2.12
C ILE A 171 -5.39 -24.14 -1.08
N LYS A 172 -4.07 -24.01 -1.21
CA LYS A 172 -3.25 -23.19 -0.30
C LYS A 172 -3.60 -21.71 -0.42
N VAL A 173 -3.70 -21.21 -1.65
CA VAL A 173 -4.07 -19.82 -1.94
C VAL A 173 -5.48 -19.49 -1.43
N GLU A 174 -6.46 -20.36 -1.69
CA GLU A 174 -7.83 -20.19 -1.21
C GLU A 174 -7.90 -20.11 0.32
N ASN A 175 -7.16 -20.95 1.04
CA ASN A 175 -7.11 -20.87 2.50
C ASN A 175 -6.51 -19.54 2.97
N GLN A 176 -5.41 -19.07 2.36
CA GLN A 176 -4.81 -17.79 2.71
C GLN A 176 -5.74 -16.60 2.41
N LEU A 177 -6.49 -16.64 1.29
CA LEU A 177 -7.47 -15.60 0.96
C LEU A 177 -8.65 -15.60 1.94
N LYS A 178 -9.13 -16.79 2.34
CA LYS A 178 -10.16 -16.95 3.37
C LYS A 178 -9.69 -16.35 4.70
N ASP A 179 -8.48 -16.68 5.14
CA ASP A 179 -7.94 -16.18 6.41
C ASP A 179 -7.76 -14.66 6.38
N LEU A 180 -7.36 -14.08 5.24
CA LEU A 180 -7.28 -12.63 5.04
C LEU A 180 -8.65 -11.96 5.22
N ILE A 181 -9.70 -12.52 4.62
CA ILE A 181 -11.07 -11.99 4.72
C ILE A 181 -11.56 -12.08 6.17
N LEU A 182 -11.37 -13.23 6.81
CA LEU A 182 -11.83 -13.44 8.19
C LEU A 182 -11.07 -12.55 9.18
N ALA A 183 -9.76 -12.37 9.01
CA ALA A 183 -8.96 -11.49 9.86
C ALA A 183 -9.44 -10.03 9.79
N ASP A 184 -9.78 -9.53 8.60
CA ASP A 184 -10.36 -8.18 8.45
C ASP A 184 -11.74 -8.09 9.11
N TYR A 185 -12.60 -9.10 8.93
CA TYR A 185 -13.91 -9.16 9.58
C TYR A 185 -13.79 -9.17 11.12
N GLY A 186 -12.92 -10.02 11.66
CA GLY A 186 -12.68 -10.14 13.10
C GLY A 186 -12.14 -8.84 13.70
N LYS A 187 -11.23 -8.16 13.01
CA LYS A 187 -10.71 -6.86 13.44
C LYS A 187 -11.78 -5.76 13.42
N LYS A 188 -12.61 -5.69 12.37
CA LYS A 188 -13.65 -4.65 12.24
C LYS A 188 -14.79 -4.81 13.24
N ASN A 189 -15.16 -6.05 13.54
CA ASN A 189 -16.30 -6.35 14.40
C ASN A 189 -15.88 -6.75 15.82
N ASN A 190 -14.57 -6.75 16.12
CA ASN A 190 -14.00 -7.20 17.39
C ASN A 190 -14.48 -8.62 17.78
N VAL A 191 -14.46 -9.55 16.82
CA VAL A 191 -14.91 -10.94 16.98
C VAL A 191 -13.72 -11.88 16.78
N ASN A 192 -13.62 -12.91 17.64
CA ASN A 192 -12.68 -13.99 17.43
C ASN A 192 -13.14 -14.87 16.25
N VAL A 193 -12.35 -14.89 15.17
CA VAL A 193 -12.68 -15.64 13.94
C VAL A 193 -12.86 -17.15 14.18
N ALA A 194 -12.23 -17.70 15.23
CA ALA A 194 -12.34 -19.12 15.57
C ALA A 194 -13.74 -19.50 16.10
N SER A 195 -14.54 -18.54 16.58
CA SER A 195 -15.90 -18.81 17.06
C SER A 195 -16.95 -18.81 15.94
N LEU A 196 -16.56 -18.55 14.68
CA LEU A 196 -17.47 -18.52 13.54
C LEU A 196 -17.77 -19.93 13.04
N THR A 197 -19.04 -20.21 12.81
CA THR A 197 -19.53 -21.43 12.16
C THR A 197 -19.26 -21.42 10.65
N ALA A 198 -19.30 -22.59 10.02
CA ALA A 198 -19.09 -22.70 8.58
C ALA A 198 -20.13 -21.92 7.74
N SER A 199 -21.36 -21.78 8.24
CA SER A 199 -22.39 -20.93 7.62
C SER A 199 -22.04 -19.45 7.75
N GLU A 200 -21.62 -18.99 8.93
CA GLU A 200 -21.23 -17.58 9.14
C GLU A 200 -20.00 -17.21 8.30
N ILE A 201 -19.01 -18.11 8.20
CA ILE A 201 -17.83 -17.91 7.32
C ILE A 201 -18.28 -17.74 5.87
N ARG A 202 -19.19 -18.59 5.40
CA ARG A 202 -19.74 -18.51 4.03
C ARG A 202 -20.45 -17.17 3.81
N ASP A 203 -21.28 -16.76 4.76
CA ASP A 203 -22.07 -15.54 4.67
C ASP A 203 -21.18 -14.28 4.67
N VAL A 204 -20.10 -14.28 5.47
CA VAL A 204 -19.06 -13.23 5.44
C VAL A 204 -18.41 -13.12 4.06
N ILE A 205 -18.03 -14.25 3.46
CA ILE A 205 -17.41 -14.28 2.12
C ILE A 205 -18.40 -13.78 1.06
N LEU A 206 -19.67 -14.20 1.15
CA LEU A 206 -20.75 -13.76 0.25
C LEU A 206 -21.19 -12.31 0.49
N GLY A 207 -20.77 -11.70 1.61
CA GLY A 207 -21.07 -10.31 1.96
C GLY A 207 -22.52 -10.13 2.42
N MET A 208 -23.05 -11.14 3.11
CA MET A 208 -24.35 -11.07 3.79
C MET A 208 -24.18 -10.46 5.19
N GLU A 209 -25.24 -9.83 5.68
CA GLU A 209 -25.27 -9.34 7.06
C GLU A 209 -25.38 -10.53 8.03
N ILE A 210 -24.40 -10.68 8.91
CA ILE A 210 -24.43 -11.68 9.97
C ILE A 210 -24.56 -11.00 11.33
N GLN A 211 -25.33 -11.60 12.23
CA GLN A 211 -25.35 -11.18 13.63
C GLN A 211 -24.05 -11.60 14.30
N ALA A 212 -23.44 -10.70 15.07
CA ALA A 212 -22.22 -11.00 15.79
C ALA A 212 -22.45 -12.18 16.76
N PRO A 213 -21.54 -13.17 16.82
CA PRO A 213 -21.68 -14.31 17.72
C PRO A 213 -21.70 -13.85 19.18
N SER A 214 -22.55 -14.47 20.01
CA SER A 214 -22.73 -14.11 21.41
C SER A 214 -21.44 -14.26 22.23
N GLN A 215 -21.24 -13.42 23.25
CA GLN A 215 -20.06 -13.45 24.12
C GLN A 215 -19.82 -14.82 24.76
N GLN A 216 -20.90 -15.55 25.07
CA GLN A 216 -20.82 -16.90 25.63
C GLN A 216 -20.19 -17.91 24.64
N ARG A 217 -20.48 -17.80 23.34
CA ARG A 217 -19.83 -18.64 22.31
C ARG A 217 -18.37 -18.31 22.12
N GLN A 218 -18.01 -17.04 22.24
CA GLN A 218 -16.61 -16.58 22.16
C GLN A 218 -15.77 -17.16 23.30
N GLN A 219 -16.31 -17.17 24.53
CA GLN A 219 -15.64 -17.78 25.70
C GLN A 219 -15.43 -19.28 25.54
N ILE A 220 -16.42 -20.02 25.01
CA ILE A 220 -16.30 -21.47 24.78
C ILE A 220 -15.18 -21.79 23.77
N ALA A 221 -15.11 -21.03 22.67
CA ALA A 221 -14.07 -21.22 21.66
C ALA A 221 -12.66 -20.90 22.19
N GLU A 222 -12.55 -19.94 23.12
CA GLU A 222 -11.29 -19.57 23.77
C GLU A 222 -10.81 -20.66 24.74
N ILE A 223 -11.73 -21.30 25.48
CA ILE A 223 -11.46 -22.46 26.34
C ILE A 223 -11.02 -23.68 25.51
N GLU A 224 -11.71 -23.97 24.39
CA GLU A 224 -11.32 -25.08 23.51
C GLU A 224 -9.95 -24.86 22.86
N LYS A 225 -9.61 -23.61 22.50
CA LYS A 225 -8.29 -23.26 21.97
C LYS A 225 -7.20 -23.50 23.02
N GLN A 226 -7.41 -23.08 24.27
CA GLN A 226 -6.46 -23.34 25.37
C GLN A 226 -6.30 -24.86 25.63
N ALA A 227 -7.38 -25.64 25.55
CA ALA A 227 -7.32 -27.09 25.70
C ALA A 227 -6.55 -27.77 24.55
N ARG A 228 -6.69 -27.27 23.31
CA ARG A 228 -5.92 -27.76 22.15
C ARG A 228 -4.43 -27.39 22.22
N GLU A 229 -4.12 -26.16 22.62
CA GLU A 229 -2.73 -25.71 22.80
C GLU A 229 -2.02 -26.46 23.93
N GLN A 230 -2.73 -26.85 24.99
CA GLN A 230 -2.19 -27.75 26.03
C GLN A 230 -1.95 -29.19 25.52
N SER A 231 -2.70 -29.66 24.53
CA SER A 231 -2.54 -31.03 23.99
C SER A 231 -1.37 -31.19 23.01
N GLN A 232 -0.77 -30.10 22.51
CA GLN A 232 0.35 -30.12 21.56
C GLN A 232 1.75 -29.91 22.20
N LEU A 233 1.86 -29.96 23.52
CA LEU A 233 3.16 -29.98 24.22
C LEU A 233 3.65 -31.43 24.38
N THR A 234 4.11 -32.05 23.31
CA THR A 234 4.95 -33.26 23.43
C THR A 234 6.40 -32.85 23.19
N ALA A 235 7.18 -32.73 24.26
CA ALA A 235 8.60 -32.48 24.20
C ALA A 235 9.31 -33.64 23.50
N VAL A 236 10.00 -33.38 22.38
CA VAL A 236 10.82 -34.39 21.71
C VAL A 236 12.17 -34.45 22.42
N THR A 237 12.43 -35.55 23.13
CA THR A 237 13.73 -35.85 23.73
C THR A 237 14.57 -36.61 22.71
N THR A 238 15.68 -36.04 22.25
CA THR A 238 16.59 -36.74 21.32
C THR A 238 17.81 -37.20 22.10
N LYS A 239 18.04 -38.52 22.15
CA LYS A 239 19.26 -39.13 22.70
C LYS A 239 20.28 -39.33 21.59
N THR A 240 21.49 -38.79 21.75
CA THR A 240 22.60 -39.04 20.82
C THR A 240 23.90 -39.24 21.58
N GLN A 241 24.81 -40.05 21.04
CA GLN A 241 26.05 -40.47 21.70
C GLN A 241 27.24 -39.84 20.96
N ASN A 242 28.20 -39.28 21.70
CA ASN A 242 29.42 -38.75 21.06
C ASN A 242 30.41 -39.89 20.73
N VAL A 243 31.49 -39.55 20.00
CA VAL A 243 32.52 -40.49 19.53
C VAL A 243 33.28 -41.23 20.64
N HIS A 244 33.08 -40.86 21.91
CA HIS A 244 33.67 -41.49 23.10
C HIS A 244 32.66 -42.27 23.95
N GLY A 245 31.40 -42.41 23.52
CA GLY A 245 30.42 -43.31 24.14
C GLY A 245 29.56 -42.70 25.25
N ASP A 246 29.66 -41.40 25.51
CA ASP A 246 28.82 -40.72 26.51
C ASP A 246 27.45 -40.34 25.93
N GLU A 247 26.36 -40.70 26.63
CA GLU A 247 24.98 -40.36 26.25
C GLU A 247 24.69 -38.87 26.50
N ILE A 248 24.35 -38.13 25.44
CA ILE A 248 23.82 -36.77 25.53
C ILE A 248 22.30 -36.83 25.33
N VAL A 249 21.56 -36.41 26.35
CA VAL A 249 20.10 -36.28 26.31
C VAL A 249 19.77 -34.80 26.12
N VAL A 250 19.35 -34.41 24.92
CA VAL A 250 18.91 -33.03 24.65
C VAL A 250 17.39 -33.00 24.64
N THR A 251 16.83 -32.26 25.61
CA THR A 251 15.39 -31.98 25.69
C THR A 251 15.14 -30.59 25.12
N THR A 252 14.76 -30.50 23.85
CA THR A 252 14.48 -29.22 23.20
C THR A 252 13.02 -28.83 23.43
N THR A 253 12.75 -27.97 24.41
CA THR A 253 11.47 -27.25 24.52
C THR A 253 11.57 -25.94 23.74
N SER A 254 11.36 -25.96 22.43
CA SER A 254 11.50 -24.75 21.60
C SER A 254 10.19 -24.32 20.92
N ASN A 255 9.59 -23.28 21.49
CA ASN A 255 8.83 -22.26 20.73
C ASN A 255 9.54 -20.90 20.74
N TYR A 256 10.61 -20.72 21.53
CA TYR A 256 11.30 -19.44 21.70
C TYR A 256 12.42 -19.23 20.66
N GLU A 257 13.14 -20.28 20.26
CA GLU A 257 14.23 -20.15 19.27
C GLU A 257 13.74 -20.09 17.82
N SER A 258 12.54 -20.61 17.53
CA SER A 258 11.92 -20.48 16.20
C SER A 258 11.47 -19.04 15.88
N GLN A 259 11.33 -18.16 16.89
CA GLN A 259 11.02 -16.74 16.69
C GLN A 259 12.28 -15.87 16.54
N ALA A 260 13.46 -16.35 16.96
CA ALA A 260 14.69 -15.56 16.99
C ALA A 260 15.54 -15.65 15.69
N PHE A 261 15.18 -16.51 14.73
CA PHE A 261 15.93 -16.71 13.48
C PHE A 261 15.10 -16.49 12.19
N ALA A 262 14.07 -15.63 12.25
CA ALA A 262 13.36 -15.10 11.07
C ALA A 262 13.93 -13.74 10.58
N SER A 263 15.21 -13.46 10.83
CA SER A 263 15.87 -12.17 10.56
C SER A 263 16.56 -12.07 9.20
N LYS A 264 16.03 -12.73 8.16
CA LYS A 264 16.16 -12.18 6.80
C LYS A 264 14.94 -11.31 6.57
N THR A 265 15.02 -10.05 6.99
CA THR A 265 14.08 -9.00 6.60
C THR A 265 13.90 -9.11 5.09
N GLU A 266 12.74 -9.59 4.61
CA GLU A 266 12.49 -9.80 3.18
C GLU A 266 12.33 -8.44 2.48
N TRP A 267 13.47 -7.77 2.29
CA TRP A 267 13.59 -6.52 1.55
C TRP A 267 13.04 -6.68 0.13
N ARG A 268 13.04 -7.91 -0.42
CA ARG A 268 12.45 -8.26 -1.72
C ARG A 268 10.94 -8.03 -1.76
N LEU A 269 10.19 -8.51 -0.77
CA LEU A 269 8.74 -8.29 -0.71
C LEU A 269 8.43 -6.80 -0.59
N ARG A 270 9.19 -6.07 0.23
CA ARG A 270 9.05 -4.62 0.35
C ARG A 270 9.44 -3.89 -0.93
N ALA A 271 10.47 -4.34 -1.65
CA ALA A 271 10.86 -3.78 -2.94
C ALA A 271 9.77 -3.93 -4.00
N ILE A 272 9.09 -5.09 -4.02
CA ILE A 272 7.93 -5.32 -4.90
C ILE A 272 6.77 -4.40 -4.48
N ALA A 273 6.45 -4.33 -3.18
CA ALA A 273 5.39 -3.48 -2.68
C ALA A 273 5.65 -1.97 -2.92
N ALA A 274 6.90 -1.53 -2.88
CA ALA A 274 7.30 -0.16 -3.14
C ALA A 274 6.98 0.29 -4.58
N GLN A 275 6.99 -0.64 -5.55
CA GLN A 275 6.59 -0.34 -6.95
C GLN A 275 5.12 0.11 -7.06
N ASN A 276 4.28 -0.21 -6.07
CA ASN A 276 2.88 0.20 -6.05
C ASN A 276 2.65 1.55 -5.33
N LEU A 277 3.66 2.13 -4.68
CA LEU A 277 3.52 3.44 -4.00
C LEU A 277 3.08 4.57 -4.95
N PRO A 278 3.57 4.68 -6.20
CA PRO A 278 3.09 5.68 -7.14
C PRO A 278 1.56 5.63 -7.37
N LEU A 279 0.93 4.46 -7.25
CA LEU A 279 -0.53 4.31 -7.42
C LEU A 279 -1.31 5.02 -6.32
N ARG A 280 -0.74 5.14 -5.11
CA ARG A 280 -1.36 5.85 -3.98
C ARG A 280 -1.44 7.36 -4.20
N THR A 281 -0.63 7.90 -5.12
CA THR A 281 -0.67 9.33 -5.47
C THR A 281 -1.93 9.76 -6.22
N LYS A 282 -2.79 8.81 -6.62
CA LYS A 282 -4.12 9.08 -7.18
C LYS A 282 -5.08 9.65 -6.14
N HIS A 283 -4.89 9.30 -4.87
CA HIS A 283 -5.73 9.73 -3.76
C HIS A 283 -4.84 10.39 -2.70
N LEU A 284 -4.75 11.72 -2.75
CA LEU A 284 -3.98 12.52 -1.82
C LEU A 284 -4.96 13.29 -0.93
N TYR A 285 -4.83 13.10 0.37
CA TYR A 285 -5.59 13.82 1.39
C TYR A 285 -4.68 14.81 2.10
N VAL A 286 -5.15 16.03 2.30
CA VAL A 286 -4.44 17.05 3.08
C VAL A 286 -5.29 17.33 4.31
N ASN A 287 -4.72 17.16 5.49
CA ASN A 287 -5.40 17.48 6.73
C ASN A 287 -5.32 18.99 6.98
N ALA A 288 -6.48 19.63 7.06
CA ALA A 288 -6.62 21.08 7.18
C ALA A 288 -7.49 21.51 8.37
N ASP A 289 -7.69 20.63 9.35
CA ASP A 289 -8.52 20.91 10.52
C ASP A 289 -7.73 21.73 11.57
N ASP A 290 -8.42 22.63 12.28
CA ASP A 290 -7.91 23.43 13.40
C ASP A 290 -6.67 24.29 13.10
N ILE A 291 -6.63 24.96 11.94
CA ILE A 291 -5.51 25.84 11.55
C ILE A 291 -5.76 27.29 11.96
N SER A 292 -4.73 27.95 12.51
CA SER A 292 -4.75 29.39 12.80
C SER A 292 -4.68 30.25 11.53
N ASP A 293 -5.55 31.27 11.42
CA ASP A 293 -5.57 32.25 10.31
C ASP A 293 -4.30 33.13 10.24
N THR A 294 -3.45 33.11 11.27
CA THR A 294 -2.22 33.92 11.35
C THR A 294 -0.96 33.20 10.90
N ALA A 295 -1.03 31.90 10.62
CA ALA A 295 0.13 31.09 10.24
C ALA A 295 0.41 31.16 8.73
N TYR A 296 1.69 31.01 8.36
CA TYR A 296 2.08 30.89 6.95
C TYR A 296 1.37 29.71 6.26
N THR A 297 1.02 29.90 4.98
CA THR A 297 0.48 28.84 4.13
C THR A 297 1.57 28.24 3.24
N TYR A 298 1.76 26.92 3.31
CA TYR A 298 2.81 26.23 2.56
C TYR A 298 2.24 25.54 1.31
N VAL A 299 2.82 25.82 0.15
CA VAL A 299 2.35 25.25 -1.12
C VAL A 299 3.38 24.25 -1.64
N LEU A 300 3.01 22.96 -1.64
CA LEU A 300 3.84 21.86 -2.12
C LEU A 300 3.45 21.48 -3.56
N PRO A 301 4.37 21.56 -4.52
CA PRO A 301 4.16 21.05 -5.87
C PRO A 301 3.85 19.55 -5.91
N LYS A 302 2.81 19.17 -6.65
CA LYS A 302 2.41 17.76 -6.83
C LYS A 302 3.53 16.93 -7.47
N ASN A 303 4.40 17.51 -8.30
CA ASN A 303 5.50 16.76 -8.91
C ASN A 303 6.55 16.33 -7.88
N LEU A 304 6.90 17.21 -6.94
CA LEU A 304 7.78 16.90 -5.81
C LEU A 304 7.18 15.78 -4.97
N LEU A 305 5.94 15.95 -4.53
CA LEU A 305 5.25 14.97 -3.71
C LEU A 305 5.16 13.58 -4.38
N LYS A 306 4.72 13.55 -5.65
CA LYS A 306 4.60 12.29 -6.40
C LYS A 306 5.93 11.56 -6.53
N ARG A 307 7.02 12.29 -6.82
CA ARG A 307 8.35 11.70 -6.92
C ARG A 307 8.86 11.25 -5.55
N PHE A 308 8.66 12.04 -4.50
CA PHE A 308 9.05 11.70 -3.13
C PHE A 308 8.36 10.41 -2.65
N ILE A 309 7.07 10.24 -2.94
CA ILE A 309 6.33 8.99 -2.67
C ILE A 309 6.85 7.83 -3.52
N ALA A 310 7.16 8.07 -4.80
CA ALA A 310 7.63 7.04 -5.72
C ALA A 310 9.01 6.46 -5.36
N ILE A 311 9.87 7.25 -4.70
CA ILE A 311 11.19 6.79 -4.28
C ILE A 311 11.20 6.16 -2.89
N ALA A 312 10.09 6.20 -2.14
CA ALA A 312 10.05 5.80 -0.74
C ALA A 312 9.94 4.27 -0.54
N ASP A 313 10.00 3.84 0.72
CA ASP A 313 9.61 2.50 1.16
C ASP A 313 8.29 2.56 1.94
N SER A 314 7.49 1.50 1.86
CA SER A 314 6.20 1.41 2.56
C SER A 314 6.28 1.37 4.09
N ARG A 315 7.46 1.08 4.66
CA ARG A 315 7.67 0.88 6.10
C ARG A 315 8.76 1.77 6.67
N THR A 316 9.92 1.77 6.04
CA THR A 316 11.06 2.61 6.42
C THR A 316 10.79 4.04 6.00
N GLN A 317 10.95 4.98 6.94
CA GLN A 317 10.75 6.39 6.66
C GLN A 317 11.84 6.92 5.70
N VAL A 318 11.49 7.95 4.93
CA VAL A 318 12.41 8.67 4.04
C VAL A 318 12.17 10.16 4.27
N ALA A 319 13.22 10.94 4.43
CA ALA A 319 13.17 12.38 4.68
C ALA A 319 13.82 13.21 3.57
N GLY A 320 13.36 14.45 3.42
CA GLY A 320 13.96 15.44 2.52
C GLY A 320 13.80 16.85 3.09
N TYR A 321 14.83 17.68 2.94
CA TYR A 321 14.78 19.08 3.37
C TYR A 321 14.01 19.94 2.37
N LEU A 322 13.21 20.86 2.88
CA LEU A 322 12.36 21.74 2.09
C LEU A 322 13.03 23.11 1.94
N TYR A 323 13.11 23.59 0.70
CA TYR A 323 13.58 24.94 0.38
C TYR A 323 12.58 25.63 -0.53
N GLY A 324 12.41 26.93 -0.34
CA GLY A 324 11.42 27.69 -1.11
C GLY A 324 11.54 29.19 -0.91
N MET A 325 10.50 29.90 -1.33
CA MET A 325 10.41 31.35 -1.18
C MET A 325 8.95 31.78 -1.22
N SER A 326 8.67 32.99 -0.75
CA SER A 326 7.35 33.61 -0.94
C SER A 326 7.19 34.13 -2.37
N PRO A 327 5.99 34.01 -2.96
CA PRO A 327 5.70 34.63 -4.25
C PRO A 327 5.69 36.17 -4.12
N GLU A 328 5.95 36.85 -5.24
CA GLU A 328 5.94 38.31 -5.26
C GLU A 328 4.57 38.86 -4.82
N GLY A 329 4.59 39.75 -3.81
CA GLY A 329 3.39 40.40 -3.29
C GLY A 329 2.59 39.61 -2.26
N ASN A 330 3.04 38.42 -1.83
CA ASN A 330 2.40 37.70 -0.72
C ASN A 330 3.41 36.93 0.16
N ASP A 331 3.91 37.60 1.20
CA ASP A 331 4.87 37.04 2.14
C ASP A 331 4.28 35.96 3.06
N GLN A 332 2.95 35.91 3.20
CA GLN A 332 2.25 34.92 4.04
C GLN A 332 2.15 33.53 3.38
N VAL A 333 2.48 33.44 2.08
CA VAL A 333 2.53 32.17 1.36
C VAL A 333 3.99 31.75 1.16
N LYS A 334 4.27 30.47 1.37
CA LYS A 334 5.58 29.85 1.17
C LYS A 334 5.48 28.78 0.09
N GLU A 335 6.07 29.04 -1.07
CA GLU A 335 6.10 28.07 -2.17
C GLU A 335 7.35 27.19 -2.08
N ILE A 336 7.15 25.88 -1.93
CA ILE A 336 8.26 24.91 -1.88
C ILE A 336 8.79 24.73 -3.30
N ARG A 337 10.04 25.14 -3.53
CA ARG A 337 10.70 25.07 -4.85
C ARG A 337 11.64 23.88 -4.98
N ALA A 338 12.20 23.40 -3.87
CA ALA A 338 13.11 22.28 -3.88
C ALA A 338 12.91 21.31 -2.70
N VAL A 339 13.12 20.02 -2.99
CA VAL A 339 13.33 18.98 -1.96
C VAL A 339 14.76 18.47 -2.09
N VAL A 340 15.54 18.61 -1.03
CA VAL A 340 16.94 18.14 -1.00
C VAL A 340 17.00 16.79 -0.28
N MET A 341 17.43 15.76 -1.02
CA MET A 341 17.78 14.47 -0.46
C MET A 341 19.23 14.51 0.04
N VAL A 342 19.44 14.02 1.26
CA VAL A 342 20.77 13.93 1.88
C VAL A 342 21.09 12.47 2.22
N PRO A 343 22.37 12.10 2.41
CA PRO A 343 22.76 10.77 2.88
C PRO A 343 22.02 10.42 4.17
N GLN A 344 21.18 9.40 4.17
CA GLN A 344 20.31 9.09 5.32
C GLN A 344 20.08 7.59 5.45
N TRP A 345 19.76 7.17 6.67
CA TRP A 345 19.16 5.87 6.93
C TRP A 345 18.03 6.03 7.93
N ALA A 346 17.08 5.10 7.94
CA ALA A 346 15.92 5.22 8.79
C ALA A 346 15.38 3.87 9.26
N THR A 347 14.53 3.95 10.29
CA THR A 347 13.69 2.84 10.72
C THR A 347 12.23 3.15 10.37
N HIS A 348 11.28 2.41 10.94
CA HIS A 348 9.86 2.73 10.83
C HIS A 348 9.43 3.85 11.80
N LEU A 349 10.28 4.18 12.80
CA LEU A 349 9.99 5.14 13.86
C LEU A 349 10.68 6.49 13.65
N GLN A 350 11.90 6.49 13.11
CA GLN A 350 12.69 7.71 12.98
C GLN A 350 13.65 7.66 11.78
N VAL A 351 14.08 8.85 11.35
CA VAL A 351 15.11 9.08 10.34
C VAL A 351 16.41 9.55 10.99
N HIS A 352 17.54 9.19 10.38
CA HIS A 352 18.87 9.62 10.80
C HIS A 352 19.53 10.40 9.67
N LEU A 353 19.81 11.68 9.93
CA LEU A 353 20.34 12.65 8.97
C LEU A 353 21.73 13.14 9.43
N PRO A 354 22.63 13.53 8.51
CA PRO A 354 23.91 14.12 8.83
C PRO A 354 23.76 15.50 9.49
N ASP A 355 24.82 15.93 10.15
CA ASP A 355 24.91 17.24 10.81
C ASP A 355 25.09 18.39 9.83
N GLN A 356 25.74 18.13 8.69
CA GLN A 356 25.87 19.11 7.62
C GLN A 356 24.50 19.42 7.01
N MET A 357 24.15 20.70 6.99
CA MET A 357 22.96 21.20 6.30
C MET A 357 23.24 21.38 4.79
N PRO A 358 22.22 21.23 3.93
CA PRO A 358 22.38 21.45 2.49
C PRO A 358 22.90 22.83 2.14
N THR A 359 23.93 22.87 1.31
CA THR A 359 24.47 24.10 0.71
C THR A 359 24.75 23.84 -0.77
N HIS A 360 24.22 24.69 -1.65
CA HIS A 360 24.50 24.63 -3.08
C HIS A 360 24.18 25.98 -3.75
N GLU A 361 24.73 26.26 -4.92
CA GLU A 361 24.46 27.49 -5.68
C GLU A 361 22.97 27.70 -5.97
N TYR A 362 22.26 26.67 -6.45
CA TYR A 362 20.81 26.70 -6.67
C TYR A 362 19.94 26.92 -5.41
N LEU A 363 20.50 26.76 -4.22
CA LEU A 363 19.79 27.02 -2.95
C LEU A 363 20.05 28.44 -2.41
N ARG A 364 20.95 29.21 -3.03
CA ARG A 364 21.40 30.52 -2.52
C ARG A 364 20.26 31.52 -2.34
N ASP A 365 19.30 31.51 -3.26
CA ASP A 365 18.17 32.44 -3.29
C ASP A 365 16.90 31.86 -2.64
N LEU A 366 17.00 30.65 -2.05
CA LEU A 366 15.89 29.97 -1.38
C LEU A 366 16.10 29.97 0.13
N GLU A 367 15.03 30.17 0.90
CA GLU A 367 15.05 30.01 2.34
C GLU A 367 14.71 28.55 2.73
N PRO A 368 15.33 28.01 3.81
CA PRO A 368 14.90 26.73 4.38
C PRO A 368 13.48 26.84 4.93
N LEU A 369 12.62 25.89 4.56
CA LEU A 369 11.22 25.79 5.02
C LEU A 369 10.98 24.56 5.92
N GLY A 370 12.06 23.91 6.37
CA GLY A 370 12.01 22.75 7.25
C GLY A 370 12.25 21.44 6.50
N TRP A 371 11.45 20.40 6.80
CA TRP A 371 11.65 19.07 6.23
C TRP A 371 10.34 18.31 6.08
N MET A 372 10.35 17.30 5.20
CA MET A 372 9.27 16.36 5.03
C MET A 372 9.76 14.93 5.21
N HIS A 373 8.91 14.04 5.71
CA HIS A 373 9.21 12.61 5.75
C HIS A 373 7.99 11.71 5.54
N THR A 374 8.24 10.49 5.07
CA THR A 374 7.21 9.46 4.93
C THR A 374 6.98 8.71 6.24
N MET A 375 5.76 8.20 6.42
CA MET A 375 5.39 7.37 7.57
C MET A 375 4.58 6.14 7.13
N PRO A 376 4.78 4.98 7.80
CA PRO A 376 4.05 3.76 7.47
C PRO A 376 2.55 3.81 7.80
N SER A 377 2.16 4.69 8.72
CA SER A 377 0.79 4.87 9.19
C SER A 377 0.55 6.32 9.58
N GLU A 378 -0.70 6.76 9.47
CA GLU A 378 -1.12 8.09 9.88
C GLU A 378 -1.20 8.19 11.40
N LEU A 379 -0.61 9.25 11.96
CA LEU A 379 -0.68 9.60 13.38
C LEU A 379 -1.66 10.74 13.57
N SER A 380 -2.36 10.76 14.70
CA SER A 380 -3.28 11.85 15.06
C SER A 380 -2.56 13.13 15.48
N HIS A 381 -1.26 13.07 15.71
CA HIS A 381 -0.40 14.18 16.11
C HIS A 381 1.03 13.97 15.62
N LEU A 382 1.83 15.03 15.65
CA LEU A 382 3.28 14.95 15.36
C LEU A 382 3.96 14.01 16.37
N SER A 383 4.96 13.24 15.93
CA SER A 383 5.64 12.30 16.82
C SER A 383 6.65 13.03 17.74
N PRO A 384 6.93 12.50 18.95
CA PRO A 384 7.98 13.03 19.83
C PRO A 384 9.36 13.05 19.15
N GLN A 385 9.64 12.07 18.30
CA GLN A 385 10.87 11.97 17.52
C GLN A 385 10.99 13.13 16.53
N ASP A 386 9.91 13.48 15.84
CA ASP A 386 9.91 14.58 14.87
C ASP A 386 10.11 15.93 15.56
N VAL A 387 9.47 16.14 16.72
CA VAL A 387 9.68 17.33 17.56
C VAL A 387 11.15 17.42 17.98
N THR A 388 11.73 16.31 18.43
CA THR A 388 13.13 16.26 18.88
C THR A 388 14.09 16.58 17.73
N ILE A 389 13.94 15.92 16.57
CA ILE A 389 14.78 16.14 15.39
C ILE A 389 14.66 17.59 14.92
N HIS A 390 13.45 18.12 14.80
CA HIS A 390 13.23 19.49 14.35
C HIS A 390 13.85 20.52 15.31
N SER A 391 13.68 20.36 16.63
CA SER A 391 14.30 21.22 17.64
C SER A 391 15.82 21.18 17.61
N GLN A 392 16.41 20.00 17.44
CA GLN A 392 17.85 19.83 17.35
C GLN A 392 18.43 20.52 16.11
N ILE A 393 17.77 20.39 14.95
CA ILE A 393 18.21 21.09 13.73
C ILE A 393 18.08 22.61 13.89
N LEU A 394 16.98 23.08 14.48
CA LEU A 394 16.76 24.50 14.70
C LEU A 394 17.83 25.10 15.62
N ALA A 395 18.19 24.40 16.71
CA ALA A 395 19.28 24.80 17.59
C ALA A 395 20.64 24.77 16.88
N ARG A 396 20.92 23.71 16.11
CA ARG A 396 22.20 23.51 15.40
C ARG A 396 22.46 24.53 14.28
N THR A 397 21.40 25.13 13.74
CA THR A 397 21.48 26.10 12.64
C THR A 397 21.35 27.56 13.08
N ALA A 398 21.06 27.82 14.36
CA ALA A 398 20.85 29.16 14.90
C ALA A 398 22.01 30.14 14.57
N ASP A 399 23.25 29.66 14.68
CA ASP A 399 24.47 30.45 14.47
C ASP A 399 24.99 30.42 13.01
N LYS A 400 24.23 29.85 12.07
CA LYS A 400 24.66 29.62 10.68
C LYS A 400 23.79 30.41 9.69
N PRO A 401 24.10 31.68 9.37
CA PRO A 401 23.20 32.57 8.63
C PRO A 401 22.66 32.03 7.30
N LYS A 402 23.49 31.32 6.54
CA LYS A 402 23.13 30.80 5.20
C LYS A 402 22.17 29.61 5.23
N VAL A 403 22.12 28.86 6.34
CA VAL A 403 21.32 27.64 6.48
C VAL A 403 20.45 27.67 7.74
N ARG A 404 20.26 28.87 8.29
CA ARG A 404 19.54 29.10 9.54
C ARG A 404 18.09 28.71 9.38
N TRP A 405 17.59 27.88 10.28
CA TRP A 405 16.16 27.64 10.39
C TRP A 405 15.50 28.73 11.23
N ASP A 406 14.32 29.16 10.79
CA ASP A 406 13.48 30.14 11.46
C ASP A 406 12.28 29.41 12.07
N GLY A 407 12.13 29.46 13.39
CA GLY A 407 11.08 28.72 14.12
C GLY A 407 9.65 29.10 13.74
N GLU A 408 9.45 30.26 13.10
CA GLU A 408 8.14 30.66 12.59
C GLU A 408 7.88 30.20 11.15
N LYS A 409 8.94 29.89 10.38
CA LYS A 409 8.85 29.55 8.95
C LYS A 409 9.18 28.09 8.62
N THR A 410 9.88 27.38 9.50
CA THR A 410 10.26 25.99 9.24
C THR A 410 9.24 25.03 9.82
N ILE A 411 8.87 24.02 9.03
CA ILE A 411 7.81 23.07 9.37
C ILE A 411 8.28 21.63 9.26
N VAL A 412 7.50 20.72 9.85
CA VAL A 412 7.57 19.28 9.61
C VAL A 412 6.35 18.88 8.78
N MET A 413 6.58 18.39 7.56
CA MET A 413 5.53 17.78 6.75
C MET A 413 5.58 16.26 6.88
N THR A 414 4.50 15.65 7.32
CA THR A 414 4.38 14.19 7.39
C THR A 414 3.59 13.68 6.20
N CYS A 415 4.05 12.60 5.58
CA CYS A 415 3.36 11.92 4.48
C CYS A 415 3.08 10.46 4.86
N ALA A 416 1.87 10.20 5.35
CA ALA A 416 1.47 8.90 5.84
C ALA A 416 0.86 8.02 4.73
N PHE A 417 1.29 6.77 4.68
CA PHE A 417 0.78 5.79 3.72
C PHE A 417 -0.47 5.09 4.24
N THR A 418 -1.62 5.40 3.64
CA THR A 418 -2.89 4.72 3.90
C THR A 418 -3.22 3.72 2.77
N PRO A 419 -4.07 2.70 2.98
CA PRO A 419 -4.41 1.75 1.93
C PRO A 419 -5.03 2.42 0.70
N GLY A 420 -4.25 2.51 -0.39
CA GLY A 420 -4.68 3.11 -1.67
C GLY A 420 -4.54 4.64 -1.77
N SER A 421 -4.06 5.31 -0.72
CA SER A 421 -3.94 6.78 -0.65
C SER A 421 -2.73 7.23 0.15
N CYS A 422 -2.46 8.53 0.15
CA CYS A 422 -1.51 9.16 1.08
C CYS A 422 -2.19 10.33 1.80
N SER A 423 -1.93 10.46 3.10
CA SER A 423 -2.40 11.58 3.92
C SER A 423 -1.22 12.51 4.22
N LEU A 424 -1.41 13.82 4.11
CA LEU A 424 -0.39 14.83 4.41
C LEU A 424 -0.86 15.77 5.51
N THR A 425 0.05 16.06 6.43
CA THR A 425 -0.16 17.07 7.48
C THR A 425 1.12 17.86 7.68
N ALA A 426 0.99 19.17 7.91
CA ALA A 426 2.11 20.06 8.19
C ALA A 426 2.01 20.60 9.62
N TYR A 427 3.14 20.66 10.31
CA TYR A 427 3.25 21.10 11.70
C TYR A 427 4.36 22.13 11.86
N LYS A 428 4.15 23.09 12.76
CA LYS A 428 5.17 24.00 13.28
C LYS A 428 5.39 23.70 14.75
N LEU A 429 6.60 23.87 15.25
CA LEU A 429 6.85 23.77 16.69
C LEU A 429 6.42 25.05 17.41
N THR A 430 5.89 24.88 18.61
CA THR A 430 5.71 26.00 19.54
C THR A 430 7.03 26.25 20.29
N PRO A 431 7.22 27.42 20.93
CA PRO A 431 8.38 27.67 21.79
C PRO A 431 8.57 26.59 22.87
N ALA A 432 7.47 26.11 23.47
CA ALA A 432 7.50 25.03 24.45
C ALA A 432 7.96 23.70 23.83
N GLY A 433 7.54 23.38 22.62
CA GLY A 433 8.02 22.20 21.89
C GLY A 433 9.49 22.28 21.49
N PHE A 434 9.97 23.49 21.16
CA PHE A 434 11.38 23.73 20.91
C PHE A 434 12.25 23.43 22.14
N GLU A 435 11.89 24.01 23.29
CA GLU A 435 12.60 23.79 24.56
C GLU A 435 12.61 22.32 24.95
N TRP A 436 11.43 21.68 24.92
CA TRP A 436 11.29 20.26 25.24
C TRP A 436 12.12 19.37 24.29
N GLY A 437 11.97 19.56 22.97
CA GLY A 437 12.63 18.73 21.96
C GLY A 437 14.16 18.88 21.95
N ARG A 438 14.69 20.05 22.35
CA ARG A 438 16.13 20.25 22.47
C ARG A 438 16.74 19.45 23.63
N GLU A 439 15.98 19.24 24.69
CA GLU A 439 16.44 18.55 25.92
C GLU A 439 16.14 17.05 25.89
N ASN A 440 15.17 16.62 25.08
CA ASN A 440 14.79 15.22 24.97
C ASN A 440 15.95 14.34 24.46
N LYS A 441 16.21 13.25 25.18
CA LYS A 441 17.18 12.20 24.82
C LYS A 441 16.53 10.84 24.58
N ASP A 442 15.26 10.69 24.97
CA ASP A 442 14.52 9.45 24.76
C ASP A 442 13.86 9.47 23.39
N MET A 443 14.53 8.82 22.43
CA MET A 443 14.05 8.63 21.06
C MET A 443 13.32 7.30 20.87
N ALA A 444 13.31 6.42 21.88
CA ALA A 444 12.78 5.07 21.77
C ALA A 444 11.33 4.98 22.25
N SER A 445 10.95 5.77 23.26
CA SER A 445 9.61 5.73 23.84
C SER A 445 8.57 6.40 22.94
N PRO A 446 7.35 5.83 22.83
CA PRO A 446 6.24 6.47 22.11
C PRO A 446 5.62 7.65 22.88
N ALA A 447 5.85 7.73 24.19
CA ALA A 447 5.40 8.82 25.04
C ALA A 447 6.50 9.21 26.04
N PRO A 448 7.54 9.93 25.58
CA PRO A 448 8.61 10.38 26.47
C PRO A 448 8.09 11.41 27.47
N GLU A 449 8.76 11.52 28.62
CA GLU A 449 8.35 12.40 29.71
C GLU A 449 8.28 13.87 29.26
N GLY A 450 7.20 14.56 29.64
CA GLY A 450 6.98 15.98 29.29
C GLY A 450 6.46 16.23 27.86
N PHE A 451 6.38 15.21 26.99
CA PHE A 451 5.78 15.39 25.67
C PHE A 451 4.27 15.66 25.79
N THR A 452 3.81 16.74 25.16
CA THR A 452 2.39 17.10 25.15
C THR A 452 1.97 17.60 23.77
N PRO A 453 0.66 17.56 23.43
CA PRO A 453 0.16 18.17 22.20
C PRO A 453 0.39 19.68 22.09
N ALA A 454 0.78 20.37 23.17
CA ALA A 454 1.13 21.79 23.14
C ALA A 454 2.51 22.07 22.52
N CYS A 455 3.31 21.03 22.23
CA CYS A 455 4.64 21.17 21.62
C CYS A 455 4.61 21.57 20.14
N PHE A 456 3.47 21.44 19.47
CA PHE A 456 3.34 21.74 18.05
C PHE A 456 1.95 22.28 17.74
N GLU A 457 1.85 22.96 16.61
CA GLU A 457 0.59 23.42 16.03
C GLU A 457 0.51 22.98 14.57
N ARG A 458 -0.72 22.73 14.09
CA ARG A 458 -0.93 22.45 12.66
C ARG A 458 -0.88 23.75 11.87
N VAL A 459 -0.31 23.68 10.68
CA VAL A 459 -0.22 24.82 9.77
C VAL A 459 -0.82 24.48 8.41
N GLN A 460 -1.25 25.51 7.69
CA GLN A 460 -1.92 25.32 6.41
C GLN A 460 -0.94 24.82 5.36
N MET A 461 -1.33 23.74 4.67
CA MET A 461 -0.63 23.31 3.46
C MET A 461 -1.59 23.09 2.30
N LEU A 462 -1.10 23.34 1.08
CA LEU A 462 -1.84 23.16 -0.16
C LEU A 462 -0.99 22.39 -1.17
N LEU A 463 -1.66 21.60 -2.00
CA LEU A 463 -1.03 20.94 -3.15
C LEU A 463 -1.30 21.74 -4.42
N SER A 464 -0.25 22.04 -5.18
CA SER A 464 -0.35 22.82 -6.42
C SER A 464 0.20 22.07 -7.63
N ASP A 465 -0.46 22.24 -8.77
CA ASP A 465 0.03 21.87 -10.10
C ASP A 465 0.39 23.10 -10.95
N ARG A 466 0.33 24.31 -10.38
CA ARG A 466 0.60 25.56 -11.10
C ARG A 466 2.08 25.80 -11.38
N PHE A 467 2.96 25.21 -10.57
CA PHE A 467 4.40 25.29 -10.72
C PHE A 467 5.05 23.96 -10.37
N MET A 468 6.30 23.80 -10.83
CA MET A 468 7.10 22.60 -10.62
C MET A 468 8.25 22.95 -9.68
N GLY A 469 8.53 22.05 -8.75
CA GLY A 469 9.78 22.09 -8.00
C GLY A 469 10.84 21.14 -8.57
N PHE A 470 12.06 21.21 -8.04
CA PHE A 470 13.18 20.33 -8.41
C PHE A 470 13.73 19.56 -7.21
N PHE A 471 14.50 18.51 -7.48
CA PHE A 471 15.23 17.79 -6.45
C PHE A 471 16.71 18.14 -6.50
N MET A 472 17.35 18.00 -5.35
CA MET A 472 18.79 17.91 -5.24
C MET A 472 19.14 16.62 -4.52
N VAL A 473 20.23 15.98 -4.94
CA VAL A 473 20.70 14.70 -4.41
C VAL A 473 22.20 14.76 -4.16
N PRO A 474 22.77 13.82 -3.40
CA PRO A 474 24.22 13.72 -3.23
C PRO A 474 24.93 13.57 -4.58
N ASP A 475 26.09 14.24 -4.73
CA ASP A 475 26.91 14.20 -5.94
C ASP A 475 27.55 12.83 -6.22
N ASP A 476 27.69 12.01 -5.18
CA ASP A 476 28.08 10.59 -5.26
C ASP A 476 26.98 9.73 -5.92
N ASN A 477 26.77 9.92 -7.23
CA ASN A 477 25.80 9.19 -8.06
C ASN A 477 24.36 9.21 -7.52
N GLY A 478 23.98 10.21 -6.73
CA GLY A 478 22.67 10.30 -6.10
C GLY A 478 22.46 9.31 -4.94
N LEU A 479 23.54 8.81 -4.32
CA LEU A 479 23.50 7.90 -3.18
C LEU A 479 22.99 8.61 -1.93
N TRP A 480 21.67 8.60 -1.74
CA TRP A 480 21.04 9.17 -0.55
C TRP A 480 20.62 8.10 0.47
N ASN A 481 20.37 6.85 0.06
CA ASN A 481 19.88 5.81 0.96
C ASN A 481 20.99 4.88 1.48
N TYR A 482 21.24 4.94 2.78
CA TYR A 482 22.26 4.14 3.48
C TYR A 482 21.66 2.98 4.28
N ASN A 483 20.37 2.65 4.12
CA ASN A 483 19.73 1.55 4.86
C ASN A 483 20.37 0.17 4.64
N PHE A 484 21.00 -0.08 3.49
CA PHE A 484 21.76 -1.33 3.21
C PHE A 484 23.28 -1.13 3.31
N MET A 485 23.71 0.06 3.72
CA MET A 485 25.11 0.48 3.82
C MET A 485 25.35 1.19 5.16
N GLY A 486 24.64 0.78 6.22
CA GLY A 486 24.62 1.46 7.52
C GLY A 486 26.00 1.84 8.08
N PRO A 487 27.03 0.95 8.03
CA PRO A 487 28.37 1.28 8.50
C PRO A 487 29.07 2.43 7.74
N ALA A 488 28.62 2.76 6.52
CA ALA A 488 29.18 3.85 5.72
C ALA A 488 28.55 5.22 6.04
N HIS A 489 27.42 5.26 6.77
CA HIS A 489 26.80 6.50 7.19
C HIS A 489 27.35 6.97 8.54
N ARG A 490 27.61 8.27 8.67
CA ARG A 490 27.99 8.90 9.94
C ARG A 490 27.28 10.23 10.11
N ALA A 491 26.95 10.60 11.35
CA ALA A 491 26.34 11.89 11.65
C ALA A 491 27.24 13.07 11.23
N ASP A 492 28.55 12.94 11.42
CA ASP A 492 29.56 13.96 11.10
C ASP A 492 30.06 13.91 9.65
N MET A 493 29.44 13.09 8.78
CA MET A 493 29.87 12.99 7.39
C MET A 493 29.62 14.29 6.62
N SER A 494 30.47 14.53 5.62
CA SER A 494 30.26 15.60 4.66
C SER A 494 29.75 15.07 3.32
N TYR A 495 29.01 15.91 2.61
CA TYR A 495 28.48 15.59 1.29
C TYR A 495 28.33 16.86 0.44
N ASP A 496 28.46 16.69 -0.86
CA ASP A 496 28.13 17.70 -1.87
C ASP A 496 26.82 17.34 -2.56
N LEU A 497 26.26 18.29 -3.30
CA LEU A 497 24.94 18.16 -3.91
C LEU A 497 24.98 18.45 -5.40
N GLN A 498 24.12 17.78 -6.15
CA GLN A 498 23.88 18.04 -7.56
C GLN A 498 22.38 18.10 -7.87
N LEU A 499 22.04 18.74 -8.99
CA LEU A 499 20.68 18.77 -9.53
C LEU A 499 20.40 17.46 -10.27
N ASP A 500 19.63 16.56 -9.67
CA ASP A 500 19.21 15.32 -10.31
C ASP A 500 17.92 14.77 -9.68
N VAL A 501 17.36 13.73 -10.29
CA VAL A 501 16.19 13.02 -9.79
C VAL A 501 16.63 11.94 -8.80
N PRO A 502 16.03 11.88 -7.59
CA PRO A 502 16.40 10.87 -6.61
C PRO A 502 16.06 9.46 -7.10
N ARG A 503 17.01 8.55 -6.86
CA ARG A 503 16.86 7.11 -7.09
C ARG A 503 15.84 6.51 -6.13
N ALA A 504 15.21 5.41 -6.53
CA ALA A 504 14.25 4.71 -5.68
C ALA A 504 14.92 4.05 -4.47
N PHE A 505 14.19 3.82 -3.37
CA PHE A 505 14.74 3.22 -2.14
C PHE A 505 15.54 1.93 -2.39
N TYR A 506 15.07 1.07 -3.30
CA TYR A 506 15.68 -0.22 -3.65
C TYR A 506 16.52 -0.20 -4.95
N ASP A 507 16.93 0.97 -5.42
CA ASP A 507 17.85 1.13 -6.55
C ASP A 507 19.15 0.36 -6.32
N GLU A 508 19.78 -0.11 -7.40
CA GLU A 508 20.99 -0.93 -7.32
C GLU A 508 22.14 -0.25 -6.58
N MET A 509 22.27 1.07 -6.74
CA MET A 509 23.30 1.87 -6.08
C MET A 509 23.12 1.92 -4.56
N HIS A 510 21.89 1.77 -4.05
CA HIS A 510 21.60 1.78 -2.61
C HIS A 510 21.89 0.45 -1.92
N ARG A 511 22.27 -0.58 -2.67
CA ARG A 511 22.41 -1.96 -2.17
C ARG A 511 23.48 -2.75 -2.92
N PRO A 512 24.72 -2.24 -3.01
CA PRO A 512 25.80 -2.86 -3.76
C PRO A 512 26.17 -4.26 -3.23
N SER A 513 26.10 -4.47 -1.92
CA SER A 513 26.38 -5.76 -1.28
C SER A 513 25.52 -6.91 -1.82
N HIS A 514 24.27 -6.65 -2.19
CA HIS A 514 23.39 -7.66 -2.77
C HIS A 514 23.86 -8.14 -4.15
N PHE A 515 24.52 -7.28 -4.92
CA PHE A 515 25.03 -7.60 -6.26
C PHE A 515 26.43 -8.18 -6.20
N MET A 516 27.30 -7.65 -5.33
CA MET A 516 28.65 -8.20 -5.12
C MET A 516 28.62 -9.64 -4.60
N ASN A 517 27.69 -9.96 -3.69
CA ASN A 517 27.51 -11.33 -3.22
C ASN A 517 27.08 -12.26 -4.36
N PHE A 518 26.23 -11.80 -5.29
CA PHE A 518 25.81 -12.60 -6.43
C PHE A 518 26.97 -12.88 -7.39
N ALA A 519 27.77 -11.86 -7.73
CA ALA A 519 28.96 -12.01 -8.57
C ALA A 519 29.98 -12.99 -7.97
N SER A 520 30.17 -12.98 -6.65
CA SER A 520 31.07 -13.92 -5.98
C SER A 520 30.62 -15.38 -6.07
N MET A 521 29.30 -15.63 -6.14
CA MET A 521 28.74 -16.98 -6.30
C MET A 521 28.96 -17.53 -7.71
N GLU A 522 28.88 -16.69 -8.75
CA GLU A 522 29.16 -17.10 -10.14
C GLU A 522 30.63 -17.53 -10.33
N THR A 523 31.59 -16.82 -9.72
CA THR A 523 33.02 -17.24 -9.75
C THR A 523 33.30 -18.58 -9.07
N SER A 524 32.38 -19.08 -8.23
CA SER A 524 32.52 -20.39 -7.57
C SER A 524 31.92 -21.53 -8.37
N ALA A 525 31.11 -21.22 -9.39
CA ALA A 525 30.49 -22.16 -10.31
C ALA A 525 31.31 -22.24 -11.61
N ALA A 526 32.62 -22.52 -11.49
CA ALA A 526 33.45 -22.91 -12.63
C ALA A 526 33.23 -24.40 -12.95
N ASP A 527 32.01 -24.75 -13.37
CA ASP A 527 31.77 -25.92 -14.21
C ASP A 527 31.50 -25.36 -15.61
N GLU A 528 32.57 -25.07 -16.34
CA GLU A 528 32.53 -24.75 -17.77
C GLU A 528 32.02 -25.99 -18.52
N VAL A 529 30.71 -26.06 -18.71
CA VAL A 529 30.12 -26.88 -19.78
C VAL A 529 30.03 -25.97 -20.98
N ASP A 530 30.77 -26.29 -22.04
CA ASP A 530 30.74 -25.63 -23.34
C ASP A 530 29.29 -25.63 -23.85
N LEU A 531 28.58 -24.52 -23.62
CA LEU A 531 27.25 -24.30 -24.17
C LEU A 531 27.45 -23.67 -25.54
N GLU A 532 27.24 -24.46 -26.60
CA GLU A 532 27.20 -23.95 -27.96
C GLU A 532 26.10 -22.88 -28.07
N ASP A 533 26.52 -21.61 -28.23
CA ASP A 533 25.65 -20.50 -28.57
C ASP A 533 25.45 -20.46 -30.09
N GLU A 534 24.47 -21.22 -30.59
CA GLU A 534 24.12 -21.25 -32.01
C GLU A 534 23.40 -19.97 -32.51
N PHE A 535 23.27 -18.93 -31.68
CA PHE A 535 22.50 -17.72 -32.03
C PHE A 535 23.27 -16.39 -31.88
N ALA A 536 24.60 -16.43 -31.73
CA ALA A 536 25.45 -15.23 -31.75
C ALA A 536 25.75 -14.72 -33.17
#